data_AF-A0A7C3Q425-F1
#
_entry.id   AF-A0A7C3Q425-F1
#
_cell.length_a   1.000
_cell.length_b   1.000
_cell.length_c   1.000
_cell.angle_alpha   90.00
_cell.angle_beta   90.00
_cell.angle_gamma   90.00
#
_symmetry.space_group_name_H-M   'P 1'
#
loop_
_entity.id
_entity.type
_entity.pdbx_description
1 polymer ?
#
loop_
_entity_poly.entity_id
_entity_poly.type
_entity_poly.pdbx_seq_one_letter_code
_entity_poly.pdbx_strand_id
1 'polypeptide(L)' 'MTLEQLQQTIREEVGVLLYFSGENCNVCHALRPKFKEVFDKEFPQLKQIYLDADDNPEISVHYSVFSV' A
#
# COMPACT_ATOMS: atom_id res chain seq x y z
N MET A 1 1.43 -5.50 -10.21
CA MET A 1 2.83 -5.17 -9.86
C MET A 1 3.45 -6.44 -9.31
N THR A 2 4.69 -6.79 -9.65
CA THR A 2 5.34 -7.98 -9.07
C THR A 2 6.00 -7.67 -7.74
N LEU A 3 6.27 -8.70 -6.93
CA LEU A 3 7.03 -8.55 -5.68
C LEU A 3 8.42 -7.94 -5.93
N GLU A 4 9.11 -8.35 -6.99
CA GLU A 4 10.43 -7.82 -7.36
C GLU A 4 10.36 -6.33 -7.71
N GLN A 5 9.38 -5.90 -8.48
CA GLN A 5 9.16 -4.47 -8.82
C GLN A 5 8.90 -3.63 -7.56
N LEU A 6 8.11 -4.15 -6.62
CA LEU A 6 7.83 -3.49 -5.36
C LEU A 6 9.09 -3.37 -4.49
N GLN A 7 9.85 -4.45 -4.34
CA GLN A 7 11.10 -4.45 -3.58
C GLN A 7 12.12 -3.50 -4.19
N GLN A 8 12.17 -3.40 -5.52
CA GLN A 8 13.02 -2.42 -6.20
C GLN A 8 12.59 -0.99 -5.87
N THR A 9 11.29 -0.70 -5.93
CA THR A 9 10.74 0.61 -5.57
C THR A 9 11.09 0.99 -4.13
N ILE A 10 10.95 0.04 -3.19
CA ILE A 10 11.29 0.25 -1.77
C ILE A 10 12.78 0.53 -1.57
N ARG A 11 13.66 -0.03 -2.42
CA ARG A 11 15.11 0.24 -2.36
C ARG A 11 15.50 1.61 -2.93
N GLU A 12 14.75 2.13 -3.89
CA GLU A 12 15.10 3.36 -4.63
C GLU A 12 14.45 4.62 -4.06
N GLU A 13 13.25 4.51 -3.50
CA GLU A 13 12.50 5.64 -2.96
C GLU A 13 12.98 6.01 -1.54
N VAL A 14 12.89 7.29 -1.18
CA VAL A 14 13.25 7.79 0.16
C VAL A 14 12.40 7.15 1.26
N GLY A 15 11.16 6.78 0.91
CA GLY A 15 10.31 5.93 1.72
C GLY A 15 9.02 5.59 0.98
N VAL A 16 8.41 4.47 1.34
CA VAL A 16 7.21 3.94 0.68
C VAL A 16 6.11 3.72 1.70
N LEU A 17 4.94 4.34 1.48
CA LEU A 17 3.69 3.93 2.11
C LEU A 17 3.06 2.83 1.25
N LEU A 18 3.09 1.60 1.73
CA LEU A 18 2.40 0.48 1.11
C LEU A 18 1.07 0.22 1.82
N TYR A 19 -0.03 0.59 1.18
CA TYR A 19 -1.39 0.45 1.72
C TYR A 19 -2.07 -0.80 1.15
N PHE A 20 -2.42 -1.75 2.01
CA PHE A 20 -3.19 -2.93 1.66
C PHE A 20 -4.69 -2.69 1.89
N SER A 21 -5.51 -3.03 0.91
CA SER A 21 -6.99 -3.02 0.97
C SER A 21 -7.55 -4.36 0.48
N GLY A 22 -8.86 -4.55 0.61
CA GLY A 22 -9.58 -5.63 -0.07
C GLY A 22 -10.89 -5.12 -0.66
N GLU A 23 -11.42 -5.81 -1.67
CA GLU A 23 -12.61 -5.41 -2.43
C GLU A 23 -13.85 -5.23 -1.52
N ASN A 24 -13.95 -6.03 -0.46
CA ASN A 24 -15.07 -6.00 0.49
C ASN A 24 -14.74 -5.28 1.82
N CYS A 25 -13.66 -4.48 1.85
CA CYS A 25 -13.22 -3.79 3.07
C CYS A 25 -13.85 -2.39 3.21
N ASN A 26 -15.03 -2.31 3.83
CA ASN A 26 -15.74 -1.04 4.10
C ASN A 26 -14.90 -0.02 4.88
N VAL A 27 -14.08 -0.49 5.82
CA VAL A 27 -13.21 0.37 6.63
C VAL A 27 -12.10 0.98 5.77
N CYS A 28 -11.53 0.20 4.85
CA CYS A 28 -10.50 0.66 3.92
C CYS A 28 -11.04 1.79 3.03
N HIS A 29 -12.27 1.66 2.51
CA HIS A 29 -12.91 2.71 1.70
C HIS A 29 -13.08 4.03 2.45
N ALA A 30 -13.39 3.97 3.76
CA ALA A 30 -13.53 5.15 4.58
C ALA A 30 -12.19 5.78 5.00
N LEU A 31 -11.15 4.95 5.22
CA LEU A 31 -9.84 5.41 5.71
C LEU A 31 -8.91 5.89 4.59
N ARG A 32 -8.89 5.22 3.44
CA ARG A 32 -8.02 5.55 2.30
C ARG A 32 -8.00 7.04 1.93
N PRO A 33 -9.15 7.75 1.76
CA PRO A 33 -9.11 9.17 1.41
C PRO A 33 -8.46 10.04 2.49
N LYS A 34 -8.66 9.70 3.78
CA LYS A 34 -8.06 10.44 4.91
C LYS A 34 -6.54 10.23 4.98
N PHE A 35 -6.09 8.99 4.78
CA PHE A 35 -4.67 8.68 4.67
C PHE A 35 -4.03 9.43 3.50
N LYS A 36 -4.66 9.38 2.32
CA LYS A 36 -4.16 10.08 1.15
C LYS A 36 -3.99 11.58 1.41
N GLU A 37 -5.01 12.23 1.97
CA GLU A 37 -4.95 13.67 2.27
C GLU A 37 -3.79 14.03 3.19
N VAL A 38 -3.62 13.29 4.29
CA VAL A 38 -2.55 13.55 5.27
C VAL A 38 -1.17 13.28 4.66
N PHE A 39 -1.00 12.18 3.93
CA PHE A 39 0.30 11.83 3.36
C PHE A 39 0.69 12.71 2.18
N ASP A 40 -0.27 13.14 1.35
CA ASP A 40 -0.02 14.12 0.30
C ASP A 40 0.45 15.46 0.88
N LYS A 41 -0.11 15.87 2.03
CA LYS A 41 0.17 17.17 2.65
C LYS A 41 1.45 17.17 3.50
N GLU A 42 1.61 16.17 4.37
CA GLU A 42 2.67 16.15 5.38
C GLU A 42 3.90 15.35 4.93
N PHE A 43 3.75 14.42 3.98
CA PHE A 43 4.83 13.54 3.51
C PHE A 43 4.94 13.48 1.97
N PRO A 44 5.07 14.62 1.28
CA PRO A 44 5.02 14.69 -0.20
C PRO A 44 6.14 13.93 -0.92
N GLN A 45 7.22 13.57 -0.20
CA GLN A 45 8.34 12.80 -0.73
C GLN A 45 8.15 11.28 -0.57
N LEU A 46 7.17 10.82 0.21
CA LEU A 46 6.89 9.39 0.33
C LEU A 46 6.15 8.90 -0.90
N LYS A 47 6.65 7.82 -1.50
CA LYS A 47 5.95 7.11 -2.57
C LYS A 47 4.78 6.35 -1.96
N GLN A 48 3.57 6.66 -2.39
CA GLN A 48 2.37 5.97 -1.91
C GLN A 48 1.94 4.91 -2.94
N ILE A 49 1.81 3.66 -2.49
CA ILE A 49 1.39 2.51 -3.30
C ILE A 49 0.17 1.89 -2.63
N TYR A 50 -0.92 1.73 -3.39
CA TYR A 50 -2.16 1.14 -2.92
C TYR A 50 -2.36 -0.20 -3.63
N LEU A 51 -2.50 -1.28 -2.87
CA LEU A 51 -2.69 -2.62 -3.39
C LEU A 51 -3.94 -3.26 -2.81
N ASP A 52 -4.65 -3.97 -3.66
CA ASP A 52 -5.63 -4.94 -3.21
C ASP A 52 -4.91 -6.25 -2.83
N ALA A 53 -5.14 -6.72 -1.61
CA ALA A 53 -4.48 -7.89 -1.04
C ALA A 53 -4.94 -9.20 -1.71
N ASP A 54 -6.19 -9.24 -2.19
CA ASP A 54 -6.77 -10.38 -2.89
C ASP A 54 -6.19 -10.52 -4.30
N ASP A 55 -5.95 -9.39 -4.97
CA ASP A 55 -5.30 -9.35 -6.30
C ASP A 55 -3.78 -9.57 -6.26
N ASN A 56 -3.13 -9.36 -5.10
CA ASN A 56 -1.67 -9.42 -4.95
C ASN A 56 -1.22 -10.41 -3.86
N PRO A 57 -1.63 -11.70 -3.92
CA PRO A 57 -1.44 -12.66 -2.84
C PRO A 57 0.04 -12.94 -2.52
N GLU A 58 0.92 -12.94 -3.53
CA GLU A 58 2.36 -13.12 -3.34
C GLU A 58 2.96 -12.00 -2.47
N ILE A 59 2.55 -10.75 -2.72
CA ILE A 59 3.03 -9.58 -1.98
C ILE A 59 2.46 -9.61 -0.56
N SER A 60 1.16 -9.89 -0.42
CA SER A 60 0.48 -9.98 0.87
C SER A 60 1.15 -11.01 1.79
N VAL A 61 1.43 -12.21 1.28
CA VAL A 61 2.13 -13.26 2.04
C VAL A 61 3.54 -12.83 2.41
N HIS A 62 4.29 -12.24 1.48
CA HIS A 62 5.67 -11.80 1.73
C HIS A 62 5.76 -10.79 2.89
N TYR A 63 4.81 -9.85 2.97
CA TYR A 63 4.74 -8.85 4.05
C TYR A 63 3.87 -9.29 5.24
N SER A 64 3.47 -10.56 5.31
CA SER A 64 2.66 -11.14 6.40
C SER A 64 1.32 -10.44 6.63
N VAL A 65 0.69 -9.93 5.56
CA VAL A 65 -0.65 -9.35 5.58
C VAL A 65 -1.65 -10.44 5.22
N PHE A 66 -2.37 -10.92 6.24
CA PHE A 66 -3.36 -12.01 6.10
C PHE A 66 -4.81 -11.54 6.34
N SER A 67 -5.01 -10.28 6.71
CA SER A 67 -6.31 -9.67 6.95
C SER A 67 -6.24 -8.18 6.61
N VAL A 68 -7.33 -7.66 6.08
CA VAL A 68 -7.55 -6.25 5.73
C VAL A 68 -8.90 -5.78 6.23
#